data_AF-Q6BR01-F1
#
_entry.id   AF-Q6BR01-F1
#
_cell.length_a   1.000
_cell.length_b   1.000
_cell.length_c   1.000
_cell.angle_alpha   90.00
_cell.angle_beta   90.00
_cell.angle_gamma   90.00
#
_symmetry.space_group_name_H-M   'P 1'
#
loop_
_entity.id
_entity.type
_entity.pdbx_description
1 polymer ?
#
loop_
_entity_poly.entity_id
_entity_poly.type
_entity_poly.pdbx_seq_one_letter_code
_entity_poly.pdbx_strand_id
1 'polypeptide(L)'
;MSIDACYKFWSSERLAFFLVVRGCDFPNGLTREELEGMVREKAKVPILKVPVNETTLRQLIPDQLITWLFFRGYVVTPKAKPMLMVPEENTVPNYKEFLRVANKDYKEKISNMDEASALEIKYQLAKILTTKYAFLLEPTEDWNFMEHRYRSKDLDIILELFGVYDDDDSKVKCAELLTKQDLAKRSVDFFATGNL
;
A
#
# COMPACT_ATOMS: atom_id res chain seq x y z
N MET A 1 21.10 -15.19 -4.89
CA MET A 1 20.58 -14.17 -3.94
C MET A 1 19.35 -14.77 -3.29
N SER A 2 19.29 -14.87 -1.95
CA SER A 2 18.05 -15.36 -1.34
C SER A 2 16.95 -14.33 -1.58
N ILE A 3 15.74 -14.83 -1.84
CA ILE A 3 14.52 -14.09 -2.19
C ILE A 3 13.95 -13.37 -0.93
N ASP A 4 14.81 -13.11 0.05
CA ASP A 4 14.51 -12.71 1.43
C ASP A 4 14.55 -11.18 1.60
N ALA A 5 14.60 -10.40 0.53
CA ALA A 5 14.67 -8.94 0.64
C ALA A 5 13.91 -8.25 -0.50
N CYS A 6 12.60 -8.50 -0.61
CA CYS A 6 11.75 -7.84 -1.60
C CYS A 6 11.87 -6.31 -1.57
N TYR A 7 12.19 -5.73 -0.41
CA TYR A 7 12.42 -4.30 -0.24
C TYR A 7 13.59 -3.74 -1.06
N LYS A 8 14.55 -4.57 -1.47
CA LYS A 8 15.65 -4.13 -2.35
C LYS A 8 15.18 -3.67 -3.73
N PHE A 9 13.99 -4.10 -4.14
CA PHE A 9 13.39 -3.67 -5.40
C PHE A 9 12.57 -2.39 -5.27
N TRP A 10 12.31 -1.91 -4.04
CA TRP A 10 11.41 -0.79 -3.82
C TRP A 10 12.04 0.55 -4.19
N SER A 11 11.24 1.58 -4.48
CA SER A 11 11.76 2.95 -4.60
C SER A 11 12.27 3.47 -3.26
N SER A 12 13.18 4.46 -3.30
CA SER A 12 13.64 5.15 -2.09
C SER A 12 12.49 5.83 -1.34
N GLU A 13 11.47 6.33 -2.06
CA GLU A 13 10.24 6.86 -1.46
C GLU A 13 9.50 5.80 -0.65
N ARG A 14 9.39 4.58 -1.17
CA ARG A 14 8.70 3.49 -0.46
C ARG A 14 9.49 3.01 0.76
N LEU A 15 10.82 2.93 0.65
CA LEU A 15 11.70 2.63 1.80
C LEU A 15 11.56 3.69 2.89
N ALA A 16 11.58 4.96 2.51
CA ALA A 16 11.35 6.08 3.42
C ALA A 16 9.97 5.98 4.10
N PHE A 17 8.92 5.71 3.33
CA PHE A 17 7.57 5.53 3.87
C PHE A 17 7.50 4.37 4.88
N PHE A 18 8.13 3.23 4.59
CA PHE A 18 8.21 2.09 5.50
C PHE A 18 8.84 2.45 6.86
N LEU A 19 9.88 3.27 6.85
CA LEU A 19 10.57 3.75 8.05
C LEU A 19 9.71 4.76 8.83
N VAL A 20 9.08 5.70 8.12
CA VAL A 20 8.21 6.73 8.73
C VAL A 20 7.03 6.09 9.47
N VAL A 21 6.35 5.10 8.86
CA VAL A 21 5.20 4.44 9.52
C VAL A 21 5.59 3.60 10.75
N ARG A 22 6.89 3.31 10.90
CA ARG A 22 7.47 2.65 12.08
C ARG A 22 8.10 3.65 13.07
N GLY A 23 7.84 4.94 12.90
CA GLY A 23 8.31 6.00 13.80
C GLY A 23 9.81 6.22 13.74
N CYS A 24 10.46 5.87 12.63
CA CYS A 24 11.88 6.15 12.44
C CYS A 24 12.03 7.53 11.79
N ASP A 25 12.68 8.43 12.51
CA ASP A 25 13.21 9.67 11.95
C ASP A 25 14.60 9.40 11.38
N PHE A 26 14.87 9.90 10.18
CA PHE A 26 16.17 9.77 9.52
C PHE A 26 16.51 11.07 8.78
N PRO A 27 17.80 11.42 8.68
CA PRO A 27 18.21 12.66 8.05
C PRO A 27 17.86 12.69 6.56
N ASN A 28 17.54 13.88 6.04
CA ASN A 28 17.38 14.08 4.60
C ASN A 28 18.72 13.80 3.90
N GLY A 29 18.69 13.07 2.78
CA GLY A 29 19.87 12.82 1.95
C GLY A 29 20.59 11.49 2.21
N LEU A 30 19.97 10.52 2.90
CA LEU A 30 20.50 9.16 2.96
C LEU A 30 20.62 8.53 1.57
N THR A 31 21.66 7.73 1.39
CA THR A 31 21.81 6.88 0.21
C THR A 31 20.77 5.77 0.21
N ARG A 32 20.57 5.14 -0.95
CA ARG A 32 19.64 4.01 -1.07
C ARG A 32 20.08 2.84 -0.18
N GLU A 33 21.38 2.56 -0.14
CA GLU A 33 21.98 1.49 0.64
C GLU A 33 21.77 1.70 2.15
N GLU A 34 21.87 2.95 2.61
CA GLU A 34 21.58 3.32 3.99
C GLU A 34 20.10 3.10 4.34
N LEU A 35 19.18 3.50 3.45
CA LEU A 35 17.75 3.24 3.62
C LEU A 35 17.45 1.74 3.69
N GLU A 36 18.05 0.93 2.80
CA GLU A 36 17.91 -0.52 2.81
C GLU A 36 18.44 -1.15 4.12
N GLY A 37 19.57 -0.65 4.63
CA GLY A 37 20.12 -1.05 5.92
C GLY A 37 19.16 -0.77 7.07
N MET A 38 18.61 0.44 7.13
CA MET A 38 17.63 0.82 8.15
C MET A 38 16.34 0.00 8.05
N VAL A 39 15.83 -0.25 6.84
CA VAL A 39 14.63 -1.09 6.64
C VAL A 39 14.85 -2.48 7.20
N ARG A 40 16.03 -3.07 6.99
CA ARG A 40 16.39 -4.38 7.54
C ARG A 40 16.40 -4.36 9.08
N GLU A 41 17.02 -3.36 9.68
CA GLU A 41 17.12 -3.23 11.14
C GLU A 41 15.76 -2.98 11.80
N LYS A 42 14.90 -2.19 11.14
CA LYS A 42 13.62 -1.74 11.69
C LYS A 42 12.44 -2.60 11.26
N ALA A 43 12.67 -3.68 10.52
CA ALA A 43 11.60 -4.51 9.97
C ALA A 43 10.58 -4.95 11.04
N LYS A 44 11.06 -5.39 12.20
CA LYS A 44 10.24 -5.90 13.31
C LYS A 44 9.57 -4.82 14.16
N VAL A 45 9.85 -3.54 13.92
CA VAL A 45 9.18 -2.45 14.64
C VAL A 45 7.71 -2.40 14.17
N PRO A 46 6.74 -2.46 15.10
CA PRO A 46 5.33 -2.46 14.73
C PRO A 46 4.86 -1.07 14.25
N ILE A 47 3.88 -1.06 13.35
CA ILE A 47 3.17 0.15 12.93
C ILE A 47 2.10 0.45 13.99
N LEU A 48 2.35 1.45 14.84
CA LEU A 48 1.43 1.80 15.93
C LEU A 48 0.52 2.98 15.58
N LYS A 49 1.09 4.02 14.95
CA LYS A 49 0.37 5.22 14.54
C LYS A 49 0.97 5.72 13.24
N VAL A 50 0.11 6.18 12.32
CA VAL A 50 0.55 6.66 11.01
C VAL A 50 0.12 8.11 10.85
N PRO A 51 1.03 9.05 10.53
CA PRO A 51 0.63 10.42 10.24
C PRO A 51 -0.27 10.44 9.00
N VAL A 52 -1.43 11.08 9.12
CA VAL A 52 -2.41 11.18 8.03
C VAL A 52 -2.19 12.50 7.32
N ASN A 53 -1.77 12.43 6.06
CA ASN A 53 -1.62 13.55 5.16
C ASN A 53 -1.72 13.05 3.72
N GLU A 54 -1.74 13.96 2.73
CA GLU A 54 -1.84 13.56 1.33
C GLU A 54 -0.73 12.61 0.88
N THR A 55 0.50 12.80 1.36
CA THR A 55 1.64 11.96 0.98
C THR A 55 1.45 10.54 1.49
N THR A 56 1.01 10.36 2.74
CA THR A 56 0.67 9.04 3.27
C THR A 56 -0.50 8.42 2.50
N LEU A 57 -1.53 9.19 2.14
CA LEU A 57 -2.69 8.67 1.39
C LEU A 57 -2.31 8.23 -0.03
N ARG A 58 -1.38 8.93 -0.68
CA ARG A 58 -0.83 8.56 -1.99
C ARG A 58 -0.06 7.24 -1.97
N GLN A 59 0.41 6.82 -0.80
CA GLN A 59 1.18 5.58 -0.61
C GLN A 59 0.30 4.35 -0.32
N LEU A 60 -1.03 4.50 -0.24
CA LEU A 60 -1.94 3.39 0.05
C LEU A 60 -2.23 2.59 -1.22
N ILE A 61 -2.14 1.26 -1.12
CA ILE A 61 -2.59 0.36 -2.19
C ILE A 61 -4.13 0.42 -2.33
N PRO A 62 -4.72 -0.02 -3.46
CA PRO A 62 -6.15 0.08 -3.69
C PRO A 62 -7.03 -0.42 -2.53
N ASP A 63 -6.75 -1.59 -1.96
CA ASP A 63 -7.57 -2.14 -0.87
C ASP A 63 -7.40 -1.42 0.46
N GLN A 64 -6.20 -0.91 0.75
CA GLN A 64 -5.97 -0.04 1.90
C GLN A 64 -6.79 1.23 1.77
N LEU A 65 -6.83 1.82 0.57
CA LEU A 65 -7.58 3.03 0.28
C LEU A 65 -9.10 2.80 0.31
N ILE A 66 -9.58 1.67 -0.19
CA ILE A 66 -10.99 1.26 -0.09
C ILE A 66 -11.39 1.06 1.37
N THR A 67 -10.56 0.36 2.15
CA THR A 67 -10.82 0.12 3.59
C THR A 67 -10.81 1.43 4.37
N TRP A 68 -9.88 2.34 4.03
CA TRP A 68 -9.83 3.69 4.57
C TRP A 68 -11.12 4.46 4.31
N LEU A 69 -11.57 4.52 3.05
CA LEU A 69 -12.80 5.21 2.68
C LEU A 69 -14.03 4.61 3.39
N PHE A 70 -14.11 3.28 3.48
CA PHE A 70 -15.17 2.60 4.22
C PHE A 70 -15.20 2.97 5.70
N PHE A 71 -14.03 2.95 6.37
CA PHE A 71 -13.90 3.40 7.76
C PHE A 71 -14.34 4.86 7.93
N ARG A 72 -14.06 5.72 6.94
CA ARG A 72 -14.47 7.14 6.92
C ARG A 72 -15.96 7.34 6.58
N GLY A 73 -16.74 6.27 6.46
CA GLY A 73 -18.19 6.31 6.21
C GLY A 73 -18.58 6.49 4.74
N TYR A 74 -17.63 6.34 3.81
CA TYR A 74 -17.94 6.38 2.38
C TYR A 74 -18.45 5.02 1.90
N VAL A 75 -19.49 5.05 1.07
CA VAL A 75 -19.98 3.86 0.40
C VAL A 75 -19.14 3.61 -0.85
N VAL A 76 -18.27 2.61 -0.80
CA VAL A 76 -17.58 2.10 -1.99
C VAL A 76 -18.49 1.09 -2.65
N THR A 77 -19.08 1.47 -3.79
CA THR A 77 -19.96 0.55 -4.52
C THR A 77 -19.21 -0.72 -4.91
N PRO A 78 -19.89 -1.86 -5.05
CA PRO A 78 -19.24 -3.08 -5.55
C PRO A 78 -18.48 -2.80 -6.86
N LYS A 79 -19.05 -2.00 -7.77
CA LYS A 79 -18.43 -1.56 -9.03
C LYS A 79 -17.19 -0.67 -8.91
N ALA A 80 -16.78 -0.29 -7.70
CA ALA A 80 -15.54 0.44 -7.47
C ALA A 80 -14.42 -0.51 -7.02
N LYS A 81 -14.77 -1.67 -6.45
CA LYS A 81 -13.77 -2.64 -5.99
C LYS A 81 -13.13 -3.36 -7.19
N PRO A 82 -11.85 -3.76 -7.08
CA PRO A 82 -11.26 -4.73 -7.99
C PRO A 82 -12.23 -5.92 -8.17
N MET A 83 -12.50 -6.26 -9.43
CA MET A 83 -13.27 -7.44 -9.86
C MET A 83 -14.80 -7.50 -9.68
N LEU A 84 -15.49 -6.42 -9.29
CA LEU A 84 -16.96 -6.40 -9.36
C LEU A 84 -17.43 -5.65 -10.61
N MET A 85 -17.53 -6.35 -11.74
CA MET A 85 -18.10 -5.85 -13.00
C MET A 85 -17.31 -4.71 -13.69
N VAL A 86 -16.09 -4.40 -13.25
CA VAL A 86 -15.28 -3.30 -13.80
C VAL A 86 -14.36 -3.81 -14.90
N PRO A 87 -14.46 -3.28 -16.12
CA PRO A 87 -13.47 -3.53 -17.16
C PRO A 87 -12.06 -3.12 -16.72
N GLU A 88 -11.04 -3.88 -17.10
CA GLU A 88 -9.66 -3.68 -16.61
C GLU A 88 -9.08 -2.29 -16.94
N GLU A 89 -9.58 -1.63 -17.99
CA GLU A 89 -9.28 -0.24 -18.36
C GLU A 89 -9.69 0.78 -17.29
N ASN A 90 -10.67 0.48 -16.44
CA ASN A 90 -11.16 1.39 -15.42
C ASN A 90 -10.42 1.26 -14.07
N THR A 91 -9.48 0.31 -13.96
CA THR A 91 -8.69 0.08 -12.74
C THR A 91 -7.91 1.34 -12.31
N VAL A 92 -7.17 1.96 -13.22
CA VAL A 92 -6.39 3.18 -12.94
C VAL A 92 -7.29 4.41 -12.68
N PRO A 93 -8.32 4.70 -13.50
CA PRO A 93 -9.30 5.75 -13.20
C PRO A 93 -9.94 5.60 -11.82
N ASN A 94 -10.36 4.40 -11.43
CA ASN A 94 -10.96 4.14 -10.12
C ASN A 94 -9.99 4.42 -8.97
N TYR A 95 -8.74 3.95 -9.08
CA TYR A 95 -7.72 4.23 -8.07
C TYR A 95 -7.50 5.74 -7.89
N LYS A 96 -7.38 6.48 -9.00
CA LYS A 96 -7.25 7.95 -8.97
C LYS A 96 -8.45 8.62 -8.32
N GLU A 97 -9.66 8.12 -8.56
CA GLU A 97 -10.88 8.64 -7.95
C GLU A 97 -10.92 8.39 -6.44
N PHE A 98 -10.56 7.20 -5.96
CA PHE A 98 -10.45 6.92 -4.52
C PHE A 98 -9.45 7.85 -3.85
N LEU A 99 -8.31 8.07 -4.49
CA LEU A 99 -7.26 8.95 -3.97
C LEU A 99 -7.74 10.40 -3.93
N ARG A 100 -8.46 10.85 -4.97
CA ARG A 100 -9.08 12.18 -5.01
C ARG A 100 -10.07 12.37 -3.86
N VAL A 101 -10.94 11.40 -3.61
CA VAL A 101 -11.93 11.44 -2.52
C VAL A 101 -11.23 11.43 -1.15
N ALA A 102 -10.22 10.58 -0.96
CA ALA A 102 -9.48 10.50 0.30
C ALA A 102 -8.74 11.82 0.60
N ASN A 103 -8.09 12.43 -0.40
CA ASN A 103 -7.43 13.72 -0.24
C ASN A 103 -8.43 14.85 0.03
N LYS A 104 -9.62 14.81 -0.58
CA LYS A 104 -10.70 15.76 -0.28
C LYS A 104 -11.17 15.61 1.18
N ASP A 105 -11.43 14.39 1.65
CA ASP A 105 -11.81 14.13 3.04
C ASP A 105 -10.73 14.60 4.03
N TYR A 106 -9.44 14.39 3.68
CA TYR A 106 -8.33 14.90 4.48
C TYR A 106 -8.38 16.42 4.62
N LYS A 107 -8.50 17.15 3.50
CA LYS A 107 -8.50 18.62 3.49
C LYS A 107 -9.70 19.24 4.19
N GLU A 108 -10.88 18.67 3.98
CA GLU A 108 -12.13 19.27 4.44
C GLU A 108 -12.47 18.85 5.87
N LYS A 109 -12.18 17.60 6.23
CA LYS A 109 -12.61 17.02 7.51
C LYS A 109 -11.46 16.76 8.45
N ILE A 110 -10.45 15.99 8.03
CA ILE A 110 -9.42 15.45 8.95
C ILE A 110 -8.47 16.53 9.45
N SER A 111 -8.07 17.46 8.59
CA SER A 111 -7.14 18.56 8.89
C SER A 111 -7.61 19.48 10.03
N ASN A 112 -8.93 19.53 10.25
CA ASN A 112 -9.58 20.42 11.20
C ASN A 112 -10.15 19.67 12.42
N MET A 113 -9.85 18.38 12.58
CA MET A 113 -10.35 17.58 13.70
C MET A 113 -9.66 17.94 15.01
N ASP A 114 -10.35 17.69 16.12
CA ASP A 114 -9.76 17.69 17.45
C ASP A 114 -8.68 16.60 17.58
N GLU A 115 -7.81 16.76 18.57
CA GLU A 115 -6.65 15.89 18.77
C GLU A 115 -7.05 14.42 19.02
N ALA A 116 -8.14 14.17 19.76
CA ALA A 116 -8.58 12.82 20.06
C ALA A 116 -9.10 12.10 18.82
N SER A 117 -9.94 12.77 18.03
CA SER A 117 -10.41 12.26 16.74
C SER A 117 -9.26 12.05 15.75
N ALA A 118 -8.31 12.98 15.68
CA ALA A 118 -7.14 12.86 14.82
C ALA A 118 -6.26 11.66 15.23
N LEU A 119 -6.12 11.40 16.53
CA LEU A 119 -5.37 10.27 17.05
C LEU A 119 -6.03 8.93 16.70
N GLU A 120 -7.36 8.82 16.87
CA GLU A 120 -8.13 7.63 16.48
C GLU A 120 -7.91 7.29 15.00
N ILE A 121 -7.97 8.30 14.13
CA ILE A 121 -7.74 8.12 12.70
C ILE A 121 -6.32 7.60 12.40
N LYS A 122 -5.30 8.08 13.12
CA LYS A 122 -3.91 7.59 12.99
C LYS A 122 -3.77 6.11 13.37
N TYR A 123 -4.49 5.66 14.41
CA TYR A 123 -4.53 4.25 14.81
C TYR A 123 -5.25 3.37 13.79
N GLN A 124 -6.35 3.85 13.23
CA GLN A 124 -7.11 3.12 12.22
C GLN A 124 -6.31 2.97 10.93
N LEU A 125 -5.56 3.99 10.53
CA LEU A 125 -4.65 3.89 9.39
C LEU A 125 -3.51 2.89 9.65
N ALA A 126 -2.95 2.85 10.86
CA ALA A 126 -1.98 1.83 11.26
C ALA A 126 -2.56 0.41 11.10
N LYS A 127 -3.79 0.18 11.59
CA LYS A 127 -4.49 -1.10 11.44
C LYS A 127 -4.66 -1.49 9.97
N ILE A 128 -5.06 -0.55 9.11
CA ILE A 128 -5.22 -0.78 7.67
C ILE A 128 -3.89 -1.18 7.01
N LEU A 129 -2.78 -0.51 7.35
CA LEU A 129 -1.46 -0.84 6.81
C LEU A 129 -0.96 -2.23 7.26
N THR A 130 -1.39 -2.69 8.43
CA THR A 130 -1.05 -4.04 8.96
C THR A 130 -2.00 -5.13 8.53
N THR A 131 -3.08 -4.80 7.80
CA THR A 131 -4.08 -5.78 7.35
C THR A 131 -3.48 -6.69 6.29
N LYS A 132 -3.68 -8.00 6.42
CA LYS A 132 -3.28 -8.99 5.42
C LYS A 132 -4.35 -9.05 4.33
N TYR A 133 -3.93 -8.88 3.09
CA TYR A 133 -4.80 -9.01 1.92
C TYR A 133 -4.51 -10.34 1.23
N ALA A 134 -5.56 -11.01 0.77
CA ALA A 134 -5.39 -12.23 0.00
C ALA A 134 -4.90 -11.89 -1.42
N PHE A 135 -3.92 -12.64 -1.92
CA PHE A 135 -3.45 -12.56 -3.31
C PHE A 135 -3.79 -13.90 -3.97
N LEU A 136 -5.06 -14.09 -4.34
CA LEU A 136 -5.56 -15.36 -4.89
C LEU A 136 -5.32 -15.46 -6.39
N LEU A 137 -4.93 -16.65 -6.87
CA LEU A 137 -4.76 -16.99 -8.30
C LEU A 137 -6.08 -17.44 -8.93
N GLU A 138 -6.87 -18.22 -8.18
CA GLU A 138 -8.10 -18.85 -8.66
C GLU A 138 -9.32 -18.36 -7.87
N PRO A 139 -10.53 -18.48 -8.45
CA PRO A 139 -11.75 -18.22 -7.73
C PRO A 139 -11.94 -19.16 -6.53
N THR A 140 -12.21 -18.60 -5.36
CA THR A 140 -12.91 -19.31 -4.29
C THR A 140 -14.39 -19.52 -4.68
N GLU A 141 -14.94 -20.69 -4.35
CA GLU A 141 -16.34 -21.05 -4.62
C GLU A 141 -17.32 -20.15 -3.82
N ASP A 142 -16.90 -19.69 -2.64
CA ASP A 142 -17.67 -18.81 -1.76
C ASP A 142 -17.30 -17.34 -1.94
N TRP A 143 -18.31 -16.50 -2.18
CA TRP A 143 -18.16 -15.06 -2.40
C TRP A 143 -17.85 -14.34 -1.08
N ASN A 144 -16.58 -14.19 -0.73
CA ASN A 144 -16.15 -13.43 0.43
C ASN A 144 -15.81 -11.98 0.06
N PHE A 145 -16.51 -11.01 0.64
CA PHE A 145 -16.30 -9.56 0.42
C PHE A 145 -14.91 -9.05 0.87
N MET A 146 -14.21 -9.86 1.68
CA MET A 146 -12.86 -9.60 2.20
C MET A 146 -11.77 -10.34 1.43
N GLU A 147 -12.12 -11.20 0.46
CA GLU A 147 -11.16 -11.88 -0.41
C GLU A 147 -10.97 -11.06 -1.69
N HIS A 148 -9.98 -10.19 -1.65
CA HIS A 148 -9.63 -9.34 -2.76
C HIS A 148 -8.82 -10.14 -3.79
N ARG A 149 -9.22 -10.05 -5.06
CA ARG A 149 -8.51 -10.67 -6.18
C ARG A 149 -7.84 -9.58 -6.99
N TYR A 150 -6.53 -9.69 -7.17
CA TYR A 150 -5.77 -8.75 -7.98
C TYR A 150 -5.67 -9.27 -9.41
N ARG A 151 -6.21 -8.51 -10.38
CA ARG A 151 -5.90 -8.73 -11.80
C ARG A 151 -4.52 -8.17 -12.11
N SER A 152 -3.98 -8.48 -13.29
CA SER A 152 -2.66 -7.98 -13.70
C SER A 152 -2.55 -6.46 -13.54
N LYS A 153 -3.53 -5.68 -14.01
CA LYS A 153 -3.46 -4.22 -13.82
C LYS A 153 -3.62 -3.75 -12.37
N ASP A 154 -4.33 -4.49 -11.52
CA ASP A 154 -4.40 -4.15 -10.10
C ASP A 154 -3.03 -4.40 -9.42
N LEU A 155 -2.35 -5.49 -9.81
CA LEU A 155 -0.97 -5.77 -9.40
C LEU A 155 -0.01 -4.69 -9.91
N ASP A 156 -0.20 -4.20 -11.12
CA ASP A 156 0.65 -3.15 -11.71
C ASP A 156 0.61 -1.87 -10.87
N ILE A 157 -0.57 -1.44 -10.41
CA ILE A 157 -0.70 -0.28 -9.51
C ILE A 157 0.07 -0.52 -8.20
N ILE A 158 -0.06 -1.72 -7.61
CA ILE A 158 0.67 -2.04 -6.37
C ILE A 158 2.17 -1.96 -6.62
N LEU A 159 2.65 -2.62 -7.66
CA LEU A 159 4.07 -2.68 -7.98
C LEU A 159 4.65 -1.30 -8.34
N GLU A 160 3.87 -0.44 -8.99
CA GLU A 160 4.20 0.97 -9.24
C GLU A 160 4.32 1.77 -7.94
N LEU A 161 3.37 1.62 -7.00
CA LEU A 161 3.44 2.25 -5.68
C LEU A 161 4.64 1.80 -4.85
N PHE A 162 5.07 0.55 -5.03
CA PHE A 162 6.29 0.05 -4.42
C PHE A 162 7.55 0.47 -5.20
N GLY A 163 7.43 1.02 -6.40
CA GLY A 163 8.56 1.49 -7.21
C GLY A 163 9.43 0.37 -7.79
N VAL A 164 8.84 -0.79 -8.04
CA VAL A 164 9.56 -1.98 -8.56
C VAL A 164 9.70 -2.01 -10.08
N TYR A 165 9.02 -1.10 -10.79
CA TYR A 165 9.24 -0.88 -12.21
C TYR A 165 10.53 -0.09 -12.44
N ASP A 166 11.18 -0.35 -13.57
CA ASP A 166 12.30 0.47 -14.03
C ASP A 166 11.78 1.78 -14.65
N ASP A 167 12.57 2.86 -14.56
CA ASP A 167 12.11 4.19 -14.96
C ASP A 167 11.90 4.31 -16.49
N ASP A 168 12.55 3.43 -17.28
CA ASP A 168 12.58 3.49 -18.75
C ASP A 168 11.86 2.34 -19.47
N ASP A 169 11.39 1.31 -18.77
CA ASP A 169 10.76 0.16 -19.40
C ASP A 169 9.76 -0.44 -18.43
N SER A 170 8.55 -0.75 -18.91
CA SER A 170 7.43 -1.39 -18.18
C SER A 170 7.76 -2.79 -17.59
N LYS A 171 9.05 -3.11 -17.44
CA LYS A 171 9.62 -4.34 -16.92
C LYS A 171 9.83 -4.21 -15.42
N VAL A 172 9.38 -5.23 -14.70
CA VAL A 172 9.63 -5.37 -13.26
C VAL A 172 11.12 -5.67 -13.07
N LYS A 173 11.78 -4.98 -12.13
CA LYS A 173 13.22 -5.11 -11.80
C LYS A 173 13.69 -6.54 -11.51
N CYS A 174 12.78 -7.50 -11.31
CA CYS A 174 13.08 -8.90 -11.04
C CYS A 174 12.21 -9.90 -11.84
N ALA A 175 11.76 -9.53 -13.05
CA ALA A 175 10.83 -10.33 -13.85
C ALA A 175 11.28 -11.80 -14.08
N GLU A 176 12.58 -12.08 -14.02
CA GLU A 176 13.14 -13.44 -14.20
C GLU A 176 13.05 -14.32 -12.93
N LEU A 177 12.78 -13.73 -11.76
CA LEU A 177 12.89 -14.42 -10.47
C LEU A 177 11.57 -14.61 -9.73
N LEU A 178 10.56 -13.77 -10.00
CA LEU A 178 9.27 -13.78 -9.30
C LEU A 178 8.13 -13.37 -10.23
N THR A 179 6.95 -13.97 -10.05
CA THR A 179 5.73 -13.48 -10.70
C THR A 179 5.33 -12.11 -10.11
N LYS A 180 4.58 -11.30 -10.87
CA LYS A 180 4.04 -10.01 -10.38
C LYS A 180 3.26 -10.19 -9.07
N GLN A 181 2.50 -11.28 -8.98
CA GLN A 181 1.68 -11.60 -7.83
C GLN A 181 2.53 -11.95 -6.61
N ASP A 182 3.56 -12.79 -6.77
CA ASP A 182 4.46 -13.13 -5.67
C ASP A 182 5.21 -11.91 -5.16
N LEU A 183 5.67 -11.04 -6.06
CA LEU A 183 6.38 -9.82 -5.69
C LEU A 183 5.47 -8.83 -4.95
N ALA A 184 4.25 -8.63 -5.46
CA ALA A 184 3.27 -7.74 -4.82
C ALA A 184 2.88 -8.27 -3.44
N LYS A 185 2.57 -9.57 -3.34
CA LYS A 185 2.24 -10.23 -2.07
C LYS A 185 3.35 -10.09 -1.06
N ARG A 186 4.59 -10.49 -1.42
CA ARG A 186 5.75 -10.39 -0.53
C ARG A 186 6.01 -8.95 -0.11
N SER A 187 5.85 -8.00 -1.04
CA SER A 187 6.07 -6.58 -0.74
C SER A 187 5.04 -6.05 0.26
N VAL A 188 3.76 -6.38 0.07
CA VAL A 188 2.68 -5.98 0.99
C VAL A 188 2.82 -6.67 2.36
N ASP A 189 3.09 -7.98 2.38
CA ASP A 189 3.26 -8.73 3.63
C ASP A 189 4.47 -8.26 4.44
N PHE A 190 5.61 -8.05 3.76
CA PHE A 190 6.82 -7.52 4.40
C PHE A 190 6.58 -6.08 4.88
N PHE A 191 5.90 -5.24 4.09
CA PHE A 191 5.53 -3.89 4.52
C PHE A 191 4.69 -3.90 5.79
N ALA A 192 3.68 -4.76 5.85
CA ALA A 192 2.74 -4.87 6.96
C ALA A 192 3.39 -5.42 8.23
N THR A 193 4.24 -6.44 8.11
CA THR A 193 4.66 -7.26 9.26
C THR A 193 6.16 -7.23 9.54
N GLY A 194 6.99 -6.84 8.57
CA GLY A 194 8.44 -7.01 8.62
C GLY A 194 8.90 -8.46 8.68
N ASN A 195 8.00 -9.42 8.41
CA ASN A 195 8.31 -10.83 8.27
C ASN A 195 8.47 -11.16 6.78
N LEU A 196 9.43 -12.03 6.50
CA LEU A 196 9.70 -12.61 5.19
C LEU A 196 9.01 -13.96 5.08
#